data_AF-A0A6I3T185-F1
#
_entry.id   AF-A0A6I3T185-F1
#
_cell.length_a   1.000
_cell.length_b   1.000
_cell.length_c   1.000
_cell.angle_alpha   90.00
_cell.angle_beta   90.00
_cell.angle_gamma   90.00
#
_symmetry.space_group_name_H-M   'P 1'
#
loop_
_entity.id
_entity.type
_entity.pdbx_description
1 polymer ?
#
loop_
_entity_poly.entity_id
_entity_poly.type
_entity_poly.pdbx_seq_one_letter_code
_entity_poly.pdbx_strand_id
1 'polypeptide(L)'
;MADNANRAHDELLQQAGAGTLSLEALFNEAGALTGAGNAAAAIALYRAWLDHAPAGTGLRFAARFNLALALSGTGDSAGAEQQYRLALEENPGFAQARQNLELLLEQGGRGAEAQQLRDQAAVEQIPIVTVSYNSPDLIDALLASIRRLYPNPVYVIDGSHPDIAARIRPVAEQYAGVRFIPFGYNIHHGPGMSWAINNLDLHGPVLFLDSDVEVLRRGFLESLREALTPGLYGVGSLQYVNELGQPLENDGYLYLHPACMLCDIDVMRQWPLPIKHGAPMMPPMVALHKAGRSDLIRNMPWVQNDFGKTPERIFIKHDWMGTVTRTGGYHYDLPVATQQVDEQLLALVPTDAIKVVEAGCGDGSFAKAYKARNPLCDYTGIEPARAAADQARAHCDFVFNEDFDHDSPQRQVYTSNADCWVLPGTLDRLDDPAAWLTRIRGSMRPGATLVASVRNAQHWRTQVQLNAGNLQYGGDGALLPGQRHLFTRGTLLRLLQKTGFRVTGGGARMADEPEREPYLTALRALAAVGGGDPDAAVQDALPLHYLLVAVAA
;
A
#
# COMPACT_ATOMS: atom_id res chain seq x y z
N MET A 1 -68.18 -17.24 -0.19
CA MET A 1 -66.83 -16.68 -0.43
C MET A 1 -66.17 -16.22 0.87
N ALA A 2 -66.83 -15.41 1.72
CA ALA A 2 -66.27 -14.98 3.01
C ALA A 2 -65.85 -16.13 3.95
N ASP A 3 -66.61 -17.24 3.95
CA ASP A 3 -66.36 -18.40 4.82
C ASP A 3 -65.08 -19.20 4.44
N ASN A 4 -64.72 -19.20 3.14
CA ASN A 4 -63.49 -19.85 2.67
C ASN A 4 -62.26 -19.00 2.96
N ALA A 5 -62.39 -17.67 2.91
CA ALA A 5 -61.29 -16.74 3.19
C ALA A 5 -60.90 -16.73 4.67
N ASN A 6 -61.89 -16.79 5.58
CA ASN A 6 -61.62 -16.92 7.01
C ASN A 6 -60.93 -18.25 7.35
N ARG A 7 -61.38 -19.35 6.72
CA ARG A 7 -60.79 -20.69 6.94
C ARG A 7 -59.33 -20.76 6.49
N ALA A 8 -59.01 -20.18 5.33
CA ALA A 8 -57.64 -20.10 4.82
C ALA A 8 -56.74 -19.23 5.73
N HIS A 9 -57.28 -18.13 6.28
CA HIS A 9 -56.54 -17.28 7.22
C HIS A 9 -56.23 -18.02 8.54
N ASP A 10 -57.20 -18.74 9.09
CA ASP A 10 -57.02 -19.54 10.31
C ASP A 10 -55.98 -20.66 10.12
N GLU A 11 -55.96 -21.31 8.95
CA GLU A 11 -54.95 -22.32 8.59
C GLU A 11 -53.54 -21.72 8.54
N LEU A 12 -53.37 -20.52 7.99
CA LEU A 12 -52.08 -19.82 7.95
C LEU A 12 -51.58 -19.43 9.35
N LEU A 13 -52.48 -18.96 10.23
CA LEU A 13 -52.13 -18.67 11.62
C LEU A 13 -51.74 -19.94 12.40
N GLN A 14 -52.41 -21.07 12.14
CA GLN A 14 -52.02 -22.35 12.71
C GLN A 14 -50.63 -22.80 12.23
N GLN A 15 -50.33 -22.65 10.94
CA GLN A 15 -49.01 -22.98 10.40
C GLN A 15 -47.91 -22.07 10.97
N ALA A 16 -48.20 -20.76 11.12
CA ALA A 16 -47.29 -19.82 11.76
C ALA A 16 -47.03 -20.20 13.23
N GLY A 17 -48.09 -20.47 14.00
CA GLY A 17 -47.97 -20.89 15.41
C GLY A 17 -47.35 -22.28 15.61
N ALA A 18 -47.38 -23.14 14.59
CA ALA A 18 -46.67 -24.41 14.59
C ALA A 18 -45.21 -24.31 14.13
N GLY A 19 -44.76 -23.12 13.70
CA GLY A 19 -43.41 -22.91 13.14
C GLY A 19 -43.18 -23.59 11.78
N THR A 20 -44.25 -23.96 11.06
CA THR A 20 -44.19 -24.68 9.78
C THR A 20 -44.39 -23.77 8.56
N LEU A 21 -44.87 -22.54 8.76
CA LEU A 21 -45.04 -21.56 7.68
C LEU A 21 -43.68 -21.04 7.18
N SER A 22 -43.42 -21.17 5.88
CA SER A 22 -42.19 -20.67 5.27
C SER A 22 -42.18 -19.14 5.17
N LEU A 23 -40.97 -18.54 5.11
CA LEU A 23 -40.84 -17.09 4.98
C LEU A 23 -41.41 -16.56 3.65
N GLU A 24 -41.27 -17.32 2.57
CA GLU A 24 -41.85 -16.98 1.26
C GLU A 24 -43.38 -16.96 1.33
N ALA A 25 -43.98 -18.00 1.93
CA ALA A 25 -45.42 -18.05 2.14
C ALA A 25 -45.90 -16.90 3.03
N LEU A 26 -45.17 -16.62 4.11
CA LEU A 26 -45.46 -15.47 4.98
C LEU A 26 -45.51 -14.16 4.20
N PHE A 27 -44.50 -13.87 3.36
CA PHE A 27 -44.43 -12.62 2.60
C PHE A 27 -45.52 -12.51 1.54
N ASN A 28 -45.79 -13.59 0.82
CA ASN A 28 -46.84 -13.62 -0.20
C ASN A 28 -48.22 -13.39 0.42
N GLU A 29 -48.54 -14.12 1.49
CA GLU A 29 -49.85 -14.05 2.14
C GLU A 29 -50.06 -12.72 2.89
N ALA A 30 -49.06 -12.25 3.64
CA ALA A 30 -49.15 -10.96 4.31
C ALA A 30 -49.24 -9.80 3.30
N GLY A 31 -48.57 -9.91 2.16
CA GLY A 31 -48.67 -8.98 1.04
C GLY A 31 -50.08 -8.94 0.45
N ALA A 32 -50.68 -10.12 0.21
CA ALA A 32 -52.06 -10.25 -0.28
C ALA A 32 -53.07 -9.66 0.71
N LEU A 33 -52.93 -9.95 2.01
CA LEU A 33 -53.77 -9.41 3.07
C LEU A 33 -53.69 -7.88 3.14
N THR A 34 -52.48 -7.32 3.02
CA THR A 34 -52.28 -5.87 3.00
C THR A 34 -52.91 -5.23 1.75
N GLY A 35 -52.71 -5.84 0.57
CA GLY A 35 -53.31 -5.37 -0.69
C GLY A 35 -54.84 -5.42 -0.70
N ALA A 36 -55.44 -6.35 0.05
CA ALA A 36 -56.88 -6.43 0.27
C ALA A 36 -57.42 -5.46 1.33
N GLY A 37 -56.57 -4.59 1.90
CA GLY A 37 -56.94 -3.64 2.95
C GLY A 37 -57.04 -4.25 4.35
N ASN A 38 -56.63 -5.51 4.53
CA ASN A 38 -56.66 -6.22 5.81
C ASN A 38 -55.28 -6.23 6.48
N ALA A 39 -54.75 -5.05 6.77
CA ALA A 39 -53.44 -4.89 7.41
C ALA A 39 -53.38 -5.54 8.81
N ALA A 40 -54.50 -5.59 9.55
CA ALA A 40 -54.57 -6.22 10.87
C ALA A 40 -54.28 -7.73 10.81
N ALA A 41 -54.82 -8.42 9.81
CA ALA A 41 -54.55 -9.85 9.58
C ALA A 41 -53.09 -10.10 9.20
N ALA A 42 -52.50 -9.23 8.36
CA ALA A 42 -51.08 -9.31 8.00
C ALA A 42 -50.17 -9.15 9.23
N ILE A 43 -50.46 -8.16 10.09
CA ILE A 43 -49.74 -7.94 11.35
C ILE A 43 -49.82 -9.16 12.28
N ALA A 44 -51.02 -9.73 12.43
CA ALA A 44 -51.22 -10.92 13.26
C ALA A 44 -50.41 -12.12 12.75
N LEU A 45 -50.37 -12.32 11.43
CA LEU A 45 -49.60 -13.40 10.81
C LEU A 45 -48.09 -13.23 11.02
N TYR A 46 -47.55 -12.02 10.81
CA TYR A 46 -46.15 -11.71 11.10
C TYR A 46 -45.78 -11.95 12.56
N ARG A 47 -46.62 -11.53 13.51
CA ARG A 47 -46.39 -11.74 14.94
C ARG A 47 -46.38 -13.24 15.29
N ALA A 48 -47.41 -13.98 14.85
CA ALA A 48 -47.50 -15.42 15.09
C ALA A 48 -46.28 -16.17 14.54
N TRP A 49 -45.81 -15.77 13.36
CA TRP A 49 -44.61 -16.33 12.75
C TRP A 49 -43.35 -15.99 13.55
N LEU A 50 -43.16 -14.73 13.97
CA LEU A 50 -41.98 -14.32 14.74
C LEU A 50 -41.90 -15.00 16.11
N ASP A 51 -43.04 -15.25 16.75
CA ASP A 51 -43.13 -15.92 18.05
C ASP A 51 -42.69 -17.40 17.99
N HIS A 52 -42.86 -18.05 16.84
CA HIS A 52 -42.60 -19.49 16.66
C HIS A 52 -41.55 -19.78 15.57
N ALA A 53 -40.92 -18.74 15.02
CA ALA A 53 -39.94 -18.90 13.95
C ALA A 53 -38.74 -19.71 14.47
N PRO A 54 -38.33 -20.78 13.77
CA PRO A 54 -37.26 -21.67 14.22
C PRO A 54 -35.98 -20.91 14.58
N ALA A 55 -35.33 -21.33 15.67
CA ALA A 55 -34.02 -20.82 16.05
C ALA A 55 -33.03 -21.04 14.88
N GLY A 56 -32.31 -19.98 14.49
CA GLY A 56 -31.39 -20.02 13.34
C GLY A 56 -31.99 -19.60 11.99
N THR A 57 -33.25 -19.15 11.95
CA THR A 57 -33.81 -18.56 10.72
C THR A 57 -33.12 -17.21 10.43
N GLY A 58 -32.07 -17.24 9.60
CA GLY A 58 -31.21 -16.09 9.31
C GLY A 58 -31.86 -14.89 8.62
N LEU A 59 -33.19 -14.88 8.46
CA LEU A 59 -33.99 -13.83 7.80
C LEU A 59 -35.13 -13.29 8.68
N ARG A 60 -35.11 -13.55 10.00
CA ARG A 60 -36.10 -12.99 10.95
C ARG A 60 -36.16 -11.46 10.90
N PHE A 61 -35.01 -10.79 10.70
CA PHE A 61 -34.93 -9.34 10.52
C PHE A 61 -35.79 -8.82 9.35
N ALA A 62 -35.94 -9.61 8.27
CA ALA A 62 -36.75 -9.24 7.11
C ALA A 62 -38.25 -9.31 7.43
N ALA A 63 -38.68 -10.32 8.20
CA ALA A 63 -40.06 -10.40 8.70
C ALA A 63 -40.38 -9.25 9.68
N ARG A 64 -39.45 -8.89 10.57
CA ARG A 64 -39.59 -7.73 11.46
C ARG A 64 -39.74 -6.42 10.68
N PHE A 65 -38.93 -6.22 9.64
CA PHE A 65 -39.04 -5.05 8.78
C PHE A 65 -40.40 -4.96 8.07
N ASN A 66 -40.88 -6.05 7.49
CA ASN A 66 -42.19 -6.05 6.83
C ASN A 66 -43.35 -5.86 7.84
N LEU A 67 -43.23 -6.40 9.05
CA LEU A 67 -44.16 -6.10 10.14
C LEU A 67 -44.12 -4.61 10.51
N ALA A 68 -42.94 -3.99 10.58
CA ALA A 68 -42.79 -2.57 10.87
C ALA A 68 -43.47 -1.69 9.79
N LEU A 69 -43.33 -2.06 8.51
CA LEU A 69 -44.03 -1.40 7.40
C LEU A 69 -45.56 -1.50 7.56
N ALA A 70 -46.08 -2.69 7.88
CA ALA A 70 -47.52 -2.90 8.09
C ALA A 70 -48.05 -2.08 9.28
N LEU A 71 -47.31 -2.06 10.40
CA LEU A 71 -47.65 -1.26 11.59
C LEU A 71 -47.67 0.24 11.27
N SER A 72 -46.66 0.73 10.57
CA SER A 72 -46.57 2.13 10.13
C SER A 72 -47.74 2.51 9.21
N GLY A 73 -48.13 1.63 8.28
CA GLY A 73 -49.30 1.83 7.42
C GLY A 73 -50.64 1.91 8.16
N THR A 74 -50.73 1.32 9.35
CA THR A 74 -51.90 1.43 10.25
C THR A 74 -51.83 2.59 11.25
N GLY A 75 -50.74 3.37 11.23
CA GLY A 75 -50.51 4.47 12.17
C GLY A 75 -49.93 4.06 13.53
N ASP A 76 -49.57 2.78 13.72
CA ASP A 76 -48.87 2.31 14.93
C ASP A 76 -47.36 2.57 14.81
N SER A 77 -46.98 3.85 14.91
CA SER A 77 -45.58 4.28 14.84
C SER A 77 -44.71 3.68 15.96
N ALA A 78 -45.27 3.48 17.16
CA ALA A 78 -44.53 2.91 18.29
C ALA A 78 -44.18 1.43 18.04
N GLY A 79 -45.16 0.66 17.56
CA GLY A 79 -44.93 -0.73 17.14
C GLY A 79 -43.95 -0.82 15.98
N ALA A 80 -44.06 0.06 14.98
CA ALA A 80 -43.15 0.10 13.84
C ALA A 80 -41.69 0.37 14.28
N GLU A 81 -41.47 1.39 15.12
CA GLU A 81 -40.15 1.69 15.66
C GLU A 81 -39.53 0.48 16.37
N GLN A 82 -40.29 -0.17 17.25
CA GLN A 82 -39.81 -1.33 17.98
C GLN A 82 -39.33 -2.43 17.02
N GLN A 83 -40.09 -2.70 15.96
CA GLN A 83 -39.73 -3.74 15.00
C GLN A 83 -38.56 -3.35 14.11
N TYR A 84 -38.43 -2.07 13.72
CA TYR A 84 -37.22 -1.61 13.01
C TYR A 84 -35.97 -1.75 13.87
N ARG A 85 -36.02 -1.38 15.15
CA ARG A 85 -34.88 -1.55 16.08
C ARG A 85 -34.50 -3.01 16.24
N LEU A 86 -35.47 -3.90 16.46
CA LEU A 86 -35.23 -5.34 16.55
C LEU A 86 -34.68 -5.93 15.24
N ALA A 87 -35.08 -5.41 14.08
CA ALA A 87 -34.50 -5.81 12.80
C ALA A 87 -33.02 -5.40 12.69
N LEU A 88 -32.66 -4.21 13.18
CA LEU A 88 -31.27 -3.73 13.21
C LEU A 88 -30.41 -4.42 14.28
N GLU A 89 -31.00 -4.88 15.38
CA GLU A 89 -30.31 -5.72 16.36
C GLU A 89 -29.91 -7.08 15.76
N GLU A 90 -30.79 -7.68 14.96
CA GLU A 90 -30.52 -8.95 14.28
C GLU A 90 -29.62 -8.79 13.04
N ASN A 91 -29.73 -7.67 12.32
CA ASN A 91 -28.90 -7.33 11.18
C ASN A 91 -28.55 -5.83 11.15
N PRO A 92 -27.44 -5.41 11.79
CA PRO A 92 -27.01 -4.02 11.85
C PRO A 92 -26.77 -3.37 10.47
N GLY A 93 -26.45 -4.19 9.47
CA GLY A 93 -26.23 -3.74 8.08
C GLY A 93 -27.50 -3.51 7.26
N PHE A 94 -28.69 -3.71 7.84
CA PHE A 94 -29.94 -3.64 7.07
C PHE A 94 -30.37 -2.20 6.78
N ALA A 95 -29.81 -1.64 5.69
CA ALA A 95 -29.97 -0.24 5.30
C ALA A 95 -31.45 0.20 5.18
N GLN A 96 -32.33 -0.66 4.67
CA GLN A 96 -33.75 -0.36 4.48
C GLN A 96 -34.48 -0.15 5.82
N ALA A 97 -34.20 -1.00 6.83
CA ALA A 97 -34.80 -0.84 8.15
C ALA A 97 -34.30 0.44 8.83
N ARG A 98 -33.01 0.75 8.66
CA ARG A 98 -32.40 1.98 9.17
C ARG A 98 -33.03 3.23 8.56
N GLN A 99 -33.10 3.31 7.23
CA GLN A 99 -33.70 4.46 6.52
C GLN A 99 -35.16 4.71 6.92
N ASN A 100 -35.95 3.65 7.08
CA ASN A 100 -37.35 3.80 7.50
C ASN A 100 -37.46 4.21 8.97
N LEU A 101 -36.57 3.73 9.84
CA LEU A 101 -36.51 4.19 11.23
C LEU A 101 -36.09 5.66 11.33
N GLU A 102 -35.10 6.10 10.56
CA GLU A 102 -34.69 7.51 10.49
C GLU A 102 -35.88 8.40 10.09
N LEU A 103 -36.59 8.03 9.01
CA LEU A 103 -37.75 8.77 8.53
C LEU A 103 -38.86 8.84 9.59
N LEU A 104 -39.14 7.71 10.25
CA LEU A 104 -40.16 7.63 11.30
C LEU A 104 -39.81 8.53 12.50
N LEU A 105 -38.53 8.56 12.90
CA LEU A 105 -38.03 9.42 13.98
C LEU A 105 -38.12 10.91 13.62
N GLU A 106 -37.79 11.28 12.38
CA GLU A 106 -37.93 12.65 11.88
C GLU A 106 -39.38 13.13 11.89
N GLN A 107 -40.30 12.29 11.39
CA GLN A 107 -41.74 12.58 11.41
C GLN A 107 -42.30 12.71 12.83
N GLY A 108 -41.72 11.97 13.78
CA GLY A 108 -42.04 12.06 15.21
C GLY A 108 -41.37 13.22 15.96
N GLY A 109 -40.64 14.11 15.27
CA GLY A 109 -39.94 15.24 15.90
C GLY A 109 -38.66 14.86 16.66
N ARG A 110 -38.19 13.62 16.54
CA ARG A 110 -37.01 13.05 17.21
C ARG A 110 -35.77 13.09 16.30
N GLY A 111 -35.56 14.25 15.65
CA GLY A 111 -34.48 14.43 14.66
C GLY A 111 -33.07 14.17 15.22
N ALA A 112 -32.84 14.41 16.52
CA ALA A 112 -31.56 14.10 17.16
C ALA A 112 -31.26 12.61 17.18
N GLU A 113 -32.26 11.75 17.42
CA GLU A 113 -32.08 10.29 17.38
C GLU A 113 -31.90 9.77 15.96
N ALA A 114 -32.61 10.36 14.99
CA ALA A 114 -32.39 10.06 13.58
C ALA A 114 -30.94 10.40 13.16
N GLN A 115 -30.43 11.55 13.59
CA GLN A 115 -29.04 11.94 13.33
C GLN A 115 -28.04 10.98 14.00
N GLN A 116 -28.28 10.60 15.26
CA GLN A 116 -27.45 9.62 15.95
C GLN A 116 -27.38 8.28 15.20
N LEU A 117 -28.49 7.83 14.62
CA LEU A 117 -28.55 6.60 13.83
C LEU A 117 -27.73 6.71 12.54
N ARG A 118 -27.76 7.87 11.87
CA ARG A 118 -26.91 8.18 10.70
C ARG A 118 -25.44 8.21 11.04
N ASP A 119 -25.08 8.86 12.15
CA ASP A 119 -23.70 9.00 12.59
C ASP A 119 -23.10 7.63 12.94
N GLN A 120 -23.87 6.79 13.66
CA GLN A 120 -23.47 5.41 13.94
C GLN A 120 -23.26 4.61 12.64
N ALA A 121 -24.21 4.71 11.69
CA ALA A 121 -24.10 4.03 10.41
C ALA A 121 -22.89 4.45 9.59
N ALA A 122 -22.56 5.74 9.61
CA ALA A 122 -21.39 6.27 8.93
C ALA A 122 -20.11 5.72 9.56
N VAL A 123 -20.04 5.69 10.90
CA VAL A 123 -18.92 5.13 11.66
C VAL A 123 -18.71 3.65 11.35
N GLU A 124 -19.77 2.85 11.31
CA GLU A 124 -19.71 1.39 11.10
C GLU A 124 -19.32 0.99 9.66
N GLN A 125 -19.34 1.93 8.72
CA GLN A 125 -18.92 1.72 7.32
C GLN A 125 -17.47 2.12 7.05
N ILE A 126 -16.80 2.82 7.98
CA ILE A 126 -15.41 3.26 7.82
C ILE A 126 -14.51 2.03 7.61
N PRO A 127 -13.79 1.91 6.48
CA PRO A 127 -12.80 0.87 6.30
C PRO A 127 -11.66 0.97 7.30
N ILE A 128 -11.22 -0.17 7.82
CA ILE A 128 -10.04 -0.30 8.67
C ILE A 128 -8.93 -0.97 7.86
N VAL A 129 -7.77 -0.33 7.78
CA VAL A 129 -6.58 -0.88 7.14
C VAL A 129 -5.52 -1.11 8.20
N THR A 130 -4.99 -2.33 8.25
CA THR A 130 -3.87 -2.70 9.11
C THR A 130 -2.76 -3.34 8.28
N VAL A 131 -1.50 -3.05 8.62
CA VAL A 131 -0.33 -3.66 7.98
C VAL A 131 0.33 -4.59 8.99
N SER A 132 0.49 -5.86 8.62
CA SER A 132 1.00 -6.91 9.51
C SER A 132 2.29 -7.52 8.99
N TYR A 133 3.10 -8.01 9.92
CA TYR A 133 4.33 -8.73 9.63
C TYR A 133 4.65 -9.76 10.71
N ASN A 134 4.64 -11.03 10.32
CA ASN A 134 4.98 -12.20 11.13
C ASN A 134 4.21 -12.32 12.47
N SER A 135 2.96 -11.84 12.53
CA SER A 135 2.21 -11.67 13.78
C SER A 135 0.80 -12.28 13.78
N PRO A 136 0.65 -13.62 13.63
CA PRO A 136 -0.66 -14.26 13.55
C PRO A 136 -1.54 -14.06 14.78
N ASP A 137 -0.96 -14.07 15.97
CA ASP A 137 -1.70 -13.91 17.21
C ASP A 137 -2.09 -12.46 17.50
N LEU A 138 -1.29 -11.47 17.05
CA LEU A 138 -1.67 -10.06 17.12
C LEU A 138 -2.85 -9.76 16.18
N ILE A 139 -2.83 -10.33 14.97
CA ILE A 139 -3.96 -10.22 14.05
C ILE A 139 -5.23 -10.84 14.64
N ASP A 140 -5.13 -12.01 15.29
CA ASP A 140 -6.30 -12.60 15.96
C ASP A 140 -6.85 -11.68 17.07
N ALA A 141 -5.97 -11.16 17.94
CA ALA A 141 -6.35 -10.27 19.03
C ALA A 141 -7.00 -8.96 18.52
N LEU A 142 -6.40 -8.34 17.50
CA LEU A 142 -6.94 -7.15 16.85
C LEU A 142 -8.33 -7.42 16.27
N LEU A 143 -8.46 -8.46 15.44
CA LEU A 143 -9.72 -8.77 14.77
C LEU A 143 -10.82 -9.19 15.77
N ALA A 144 -10.49 -10.01 16.77
CA ALA A 144 -11.40 -10.39 17.84
C ALA A 144 -11.93 -9.16 18.60
N SER A 145 -11.02 -8.25 18.97
CA SER A 145 -11.37 -7.06 19.75
C SER A 145 -12.22 -6.07 18.94
N ILE A 146 -11.91 -5.87 17.65
CA ILE A 146 -12.74 -5.08 16.73
C ILE A 146 -14.12 -5.73 16.59
N ARG A 147 -14.19 -7.03 16.28
CA ARG A 147 -15.45 -7.72 15.96
C ARG A 147 -16.42 -7.81 17.12
N ARG A 148 -15.93 -7.77 18.36
CA ARG A 148 -16.77 -7.64 19.56
C ARG A 148 -17.55 -6.33 19.60
N LEU A 149 -17.07 -5.28 18.93
CA LEU A 149 -17.57 -3.91 19.10
C LEU A 149 -18.04 -3.28 17.79
N TYR A 150 -17.48 -3.67 16.65
CA TYR A 150 -17.63 -2.99 15.36
C TYR A 150 -17.74 -3.98 14.19
N PRO A 151 -18.71 -3.77 13.29
CA PRO A 151 -18.88 -4.58 12.08
C PRO A 151 -18.04 -4.10 10.89
N ASN A 152 -17.21 -3.07 11.08
CA ASN A 152 -16.47 -2.38 10.01
C ASN A 152 -15.69 -3.33 9.09
N PRO A 153 -15.61 -3.04 7.77
CA PRO A 153 -14.76 -3.80 6.87
C PRO A 153 -13.28 -3.63 7.25
N VAL A 154 -12.53 -4.72 7.31
CA VAL A 154 -11.10 -4.72 7.67
C VAL A 154 -10.27 -5.28 6.52
N TYR A 155 -9.21 -4.58 6.15
CA TYR A 155 -8.21 -5.01 5.19
C TYR A 155 -6.89 -5.28 5.91
N VAL A 156 -6.44 -6.53 5.87
CA VAL A 156 -5.16 -6.96 6.44
C VAL A 156 -4.13 -7.05 5.31
N ILE A 157 -3.23 -6.07 5.25
CA ILE A 157 -2.11 -6.03 4.31
C ILE A 157 -0.94 -6.76 4.97
N ASP A 158 -0.63 -7.96 4.51
CA ASP A 158 0.32 -8.85 5.19
C ASP A 158 1.64 -8.99 4.43
N GLY A 159 2.72 -8.53 5.07
CA GLY A 159 4.09 -8.68 4.60
C GLY A 159 4.79 -9.95 5.11
N SER A 160 4.07 -10.88 5.72
CA SER A 160 4.70 -12.07 6.32
C SER A 160 5.32 -13.00 5.29
N HIS A 161 6.27 -13.84 5.75
CA HIS A 161 6.76 -14.95 4.93
C HIS A 161 5.60 -15.89 4.51
N PRO A 162 5.67 -16.56 3.35
CA PRO A 162 4.57 -17.39 2.84
C PRO A 162 4.05 -18.43 3.85
N ASP A 163 4.96 -19.07 4.59
CA ASP A 163 4.62 -20.08 5.60
C ASP A 163 3.85 -19.48 6.79
N ILE A 164 4.14 -18.22 7.15
CA ILE A 164 3.44 -17.50 8.22
C ILE A 164 2.12 -16.93 7.68
N ALA A 165 2.12 -16.36 6.48
CA ALA A 165 0.90 -15.89 5.81
C ALA A 165 -0.15 -17.02 5.67
N ALA A 166 0.29 -18.25 5.42
CA ALA A 166 -0.58 -19.44 5.39
C ALA A 166 -1.26 -19.73 6.75
N ARG A 167 -0.64 -19.32 7.86
CA ARG A 167 -1.21 -19.42 9.22
C ARG A 167 -2.12 -18.25 9.58
N ILE A 168 -1.84 -17.06 9.05
CA ILE A 168 -2.67 -15.84 9.28
C ILE A 168 -3.99 -15.93 8.50
N ARG A 169 -3.95 -16.48 7.28
CA ARG A 169 -5.14 -16.62 6.43
C ARG A 169 -6.37 -17.20 7.15
N PRO A 170 -6.32 -18.41 7.76
CA PRO A 170 -7.49 -18.97 8.45
C PRO A 170 -7.91 -18.13 9.66
N VAL A 171 -6.98 -17.44 10.32
CA VAL A 171 -7.27 -16.51 11.43
C VAL A 171 -8.05 -15.29 10.94
N ALA A 172 -7.74 -14.78 9.76
CA ALA A 172 -8.48 -13.65 9.19
C ALA A 172 -9.86 -14.09 8.64
N GLU A 173 -9.92 -15.25 7.97
CA GLU A 173 -11.13 -15.76 7.30
C GLU A 173 -12.25 -16.16 8.28
N GLN A 174 -11.94 -16.41 9.56
CA GLN A 174 -12.97 -16.69 10.57
C GLN A 174 -13.84 -15.46 10.92
N TYR A 175 -13.36 -14.25 10.61
CA TYR A 175 -14.06 -13.00 10.95
C TYR A 175 -14.78 -12.44 9.71
N ALA A 176 -16.09 -12.22 9.84
CA ALA A 176 -16.90 -11.62 8.77
C ALA A 176 -16.36 -10.24 8.36
N GLY A 177 -16.42 -9.91 7.06
CA GLY A 177 -16.00 -8.59 6.56
C GLY A 177 -14.50 -8.30 6.64
N VAL A 178 -13.65 -9.33 6.80
CA VAL A 178 -12.19 -9.21 6.76
C VAL A 178 -11.66 -9.69 5.42
N ARG A 179 -10.78 -8.90 4.78
CA ARG A 179 -10.06 -9.26 3.56
C ARG A 179 -8.57 -9.36 3.85
N PHE A 180 -8.01 -10.56 3.69
CA PHE A 180 -6.58 -10.84 3.88
C PHE A 180 -5.82 -10.77 2.54
N ILE A 181 -4.72 -10.00 2.52
CA ILE A 181 -3.93 -9.69 1.30
C ILE A 181 -2.45 -9.95 1.58
N PRO A 182 -1.93 -11.15 1.26
CA PRO A 182 -0.54 -11.50 1.52
C PRO A 182 0.41 -11.15 0.37
N PHE A 183 1.60 -10.67 0.71
CA PHE A 183 2.68 -10.35 -0.22
C PHE A 183 3.77 -11.42 -0.27
N GLY A 184 3.95 -12.20 0.81
CA GLY A 184 5.00 -13.22 0.90
C GLY A 184 6.42 -12.67 1.09
N TYR A 185 6.55 -11.37 1.36
CA TYR A 185 7.77 -10.67 1.72
C TYR A 185 7.43 -9.42 2.55
N ASN A 186 8.38 -8.92 3.32
CA ASN A 186 8.17 -7.74 4.15
C ASN A 186 7.92 -6.50 3.26
N ILE A 187 6.65 -6.12 3.12
CA ILE A 187 6.24 -4.91 2.41
C ILE A 187 6.45 -3.64 3.25
N HIS A 188 6.66 -3.80 4.56
CA HIS A 188 6.77 -2.72 5.53
C HIS A 188 5.53 -1.82 5.64
N HIS A 189 5.46 -1.05 6.73
CA HIS A 189 4.23 -0.34 7.09
C HIS A 189 3.87 0.77 6.10
N GLY A 190 4.82 1.63 5.69
CA GLY A 190 4.56 2.70 4.71
C GLY A 190 4.13 2.15 3.35
N PRO A 191 4.94 1.34 2.66
CA PRO A 191 4.56 0.81 1.36
C PRO A 191 3.28 -0.03 1.41
N GLY A 192 3.01 -0.74 2.52
CA GLY A 192 1.74 -1.44 2.74
C GLY A 192 0.52 -0.50 2.75
N MET A 193 0.62 0.65 3.44
CA MET A 193 -0.43 1.68 3.43
C MET A 193 -0.60 2.30 2.04
N SER A 194 0.50 2.68 1.38
CA SER A 194 0.45 3.22 0.01
C SER A 194 -0.18 2.24 -0.96
N TRP A 195 0.15 0.96 -0.84
CA TRP A 195 -0.45 -0.08 -1.67
C TRP A 195 -1.96 -0.15 -1.44
N ALA A 196 -2.42 -0.13 -0.18
CA ALA A 196 -3.84 -0.13 0.13
C ALA A 196 -4.57 1.07 -0.51
N ILE A 197 -4.02 2.28 -0.37
CA ILE A 197 -4.60 3.52 -0.92
C ILE A 197 -4.75 3.47 -2.45
N ASN A 198 -3.79 2.85 -3.13
CA ASN A 198 -3.75 2.80 -4.60
C ASN A 198 -4.51 1.62 -5.22
N ASN A 199 -4.68 0.51 -4.48
CA ASN A 199 -5.20 -0.74 -5.05
C ASN A 199 -6.56 -1.16 -4.48
N LEU A 200 -7.00 -0.55 -3.38
CA LEU A 200 -8.32 -0.76 -2.82
C LEU A 200 -9.23 0.40 -3.19
N ASP A 201 -10.52 0.11 -3.38
CA ASP A 201 -11.56 1.09 -3.69
C ASP A 201 -11.95 1.89 -2.43
N LEU A 202 -10.98 2.61 -1.87
CA LEU A 202 -11.11 3.42 -0.67
C LEU A 202 -11.43 4.87 -1.03
N HIS A 203 -12.42 5.44 -0.36
CA HIS A 203 -12.89 6.83 -0.52
C HIS A 203 -13.30 7.39 0.84
N GLY A 204 -13.18 8.69 1.03
CA GLY A 204 -13.52 9.36 2.29
C GLY A 204 -12.76 8.81 3.51
N PRO A 205 -13.39 8.75 4.71
CA PRO A 205 -12.72 8.35 5.94
C PRO A 205 -12.28 6.87 5.94
N VAL A 206 -11.01 6.64 6.24
CA VAL A 206 -10.40 5.31 6.45
C VAL A 206 -9.56 5.33 7.71
N LEU A 207 -9.72 4.31 8.55
CA LEU A 207 -8.93 4.13 9.76
C LEU A 207 -7.67 3.32 9.42
N PHE A 208 -6.50 3.89 9.65
CA PHE A 208 -5.25 3.13 9.76
C PHE A 208 -5.02 2.76 11.22
N LEU A 209 -4.82 1.48 11.47
CA LEU A 209 -4.67 0.93 12.81
C LEU A 209 -3.54 -0.09 12.84
N ASP A 210 -2.65 0.03 13.82
CA ASP A 210 -1.52 -0.89 13.96
C ASP A 210 -1.99 -2.32 14.23
N SER A 211 -1.16 -3.29 13.86
CA SER A 211 -1.50 -4.71 13.95
C SER A 211 -1.48 -5.27 15.37
N ASP A 212 -0.92 -4.53 16.33
CA ASP A 212 -0.75 -4.90 17.74
C ASP A 212 -1.71 -4.16 18.70
N VAL A 213 -2.76 -3.56 18.14
CA VAL A 213 -3.82 -2.89 18.88
C VAL A 213 -4.92 -3.86 19.32
N GLU A 214 -5.39 -3.72 20.56
CA GLU A 214 -6.66 -4.31 21.01
C GLU A 214 -7.67 -3.20 21.36
N VAL A 215 -8.89 -3.30 20.81
CA VAL A 215 -9.99 -2.38 21.11
C VAL A 215 -10.74 -2.83 22.36
N LEU A 216 -10.73 -1.98 23.39
CA LEU A 216 -11.31 -2.30 24.69
C LEU A 216 -12.80 -1.97 24.76
N ARG A 217 -13.23 -0.85 24.17
CA ARG A 217 -14.63 -0.38 24.20
C ARG A 217 -14.97 0.52 23.01
N ARG A 218 -16.28 0.70 22.76
CA ARG A 218 -16.80 1.64 21.77
C ARG A 218 -16.48 3.11 22.13
N GLY A 219 -16.54 4.01 21.14
CA GLY A 219 -16.36 5.46 21.30
C GLY A 219 -15.11 6.01 20.61
N PHE A 220 -14.12 5.16 20.31
CA PHE A 220 -12.86 5.60 19.73
C PHE A 220 -13.01 6.04 18.27
N LEU A 221 -13.79 5.29 17.49
CA LEU A 221 -13.98 5.58 16.07
C LEU A 221 -14.96 6.73 15.88
N GLU A 222 -15.97 6.81 16.74
CA GLU A 222 -16.88 7.95 16.86
C GLU A 222 -16.11 9.24 17.17
N SER A 223 -15.23 9.20 18.18
CA SER A 223 -14.39 10.33 18.57
C SER A 223 -13.46 10.80 17.42
N LEU A 224 -12.84 9.85 16.70
CA LEU A 224 -12.04 10.18 15.52
C LEU A 224 -12.89 10.78 14.40
N ARG A 225 -14.07 10.20 14.14
CA ARG A 225 -14.96 10.65 13.08
C ARG A 225 -15.49 12.05 13.33
N GLU A 226 -15.88 12.36 14.56
CA GLU A 226 -16.30 13.70 14.98
C GLU A 226 -15.18 14.73 14.78
N ALA A 227 -13.93 14.34 15.07
CA ALA A 227 -12.78 15.21 14.90
C ALA A 227 -12.37 15.41 13.42
N LEU A 228 -12.64 14.45 12.53
CA LEU A 228 -12.33 14.52 11.10
C LEU A 228 -13.35 15.36 10.32
N THR A 229 -13.26 16.68 10.46
CA THR A 229 -14.08 17.65 9.71
C THR A 229 -13.70 17.68 8.22
N PRO A 230 -14.64 18.02 7.31
CA PRO A 230 -14.37 18.04 5.86
C PRO A 230 -13.12 18.85 5.48
N GLY A 231 -12.30 18.29 4.59
CA GLY A 231 -11.07 18.91 4.09
C GLY A 231 -9.83 18.66 4.94
N LEU A 232 -9.94 18.05 6.12
CA LEU A 232 -8.77 17.59 6.87
C LEU A 232 -8.12 16.39 6.18
N TYR A 233 -6.80 16.30 6.30
CA TYR A 233 -6.01 15.14 5.90
C TYR A 233 -6.25 13.96 6.86
N GLY A 234 -6.19 14.21 8.16
CA GLY A 234 -6.37 13.15 9.15
C GLY A 234 -6.27 13.60 10.60
N VAL A 235 -6.75 12.73 11.49
CA VAL A 235 -6.75 12.93 12.93
C VAL A 235 -6.15 11.72 13.63
N GLY A 236 -5.41 11.93 14.71
CA GLY A 236 -4.68 10.89 15.44
C GLY A 236 -3.73 11.50 16.46
N SER A 237 -2.69 10.80 16.87
CA SER A 237 -1.66 11.40 17.73
C SER A 237 -0.64 12.20 16.91
N LEU A 238 -0.33 13.41 17.39
CA LEU A 238 0.71 14.27 16.82
C LEU A 238 1.93 14.33 17.74
N GLN A 239 3.12 14.23 17.17
CA GLN A 239 4.38 14.51 17.86
C GLN A 239 5.33 15.30 16.96
N TYR A 240 6.21 16.12 17.53
CA TYR A 240 7.29 16.72 16.76
C TYR A 240 8.38 15.68 16.48
N VAL A 241 8.89 15.67 15.26
CA VAL A 241 10.00 14.81 14.85
C VAL A 241 11.02 15.54 13.98
N ASN A 242 12.25 15.04 13.95
CA ASN A 242 13.27 15.47 12.99
C ASN A 242 13.06 14.85 11.60
N GLU A 243 13.93 15.15 10.62
CA GLU A 243 13.85 14.63 9.25
C GLU A 243 13.94 13.10 9.13
N LEU A 244 14.46 12.45 10.18
CA LEU A 244 14.57 10.99 10.30
C LEU A 244 13.36 10.35 11.01
N GLY A 245 12.38 11.15 11.44
CA GLY A 245 11.21 10.67 12.18
C GLY A 245 11.46 10.39 13.67
N GLN A 246 12.57 10.85 14.22
CA GLN A 246 12.90 10.69 15.64
C GLN A 246 12.19 11.77 16.48
N PRO A 247 11.62 11.42 17.65
CA PRO A 247 10.90 12.37 18.50
C PRO A 247 11.75 13.58 18.91
N LEU A 248 11.15 14.77 18.88
CA LEU A 248 11.69 16.04 19.38
C LEU A 248 10.72 16.65 20.40
N GLU A 249 11.24 17.49 21.31
CA GLU A 249 10.39 18.25 22.23
C GLU A 249 9.62 19.37 21.50
N ASN A 250 10.27 20.05 20.56
CA ASN A 250 9.75 21.15 19.74
C ASN A 250 10.60 21.35 18.48
N ASP A 251 10.25 22.34 17.63
CA ASP A 251 11.02 22.78 16.45
C ASP A 251 11.31 21.69 15.40
N GLY A 252 10.30 20.85 15.11
CA GLY A 252 10.36 19.82 14.09
C GLY A 252 9.13 19.77 13.19
N TYR A 253 8.99 18.68 12.44
CA TYR A 253 7.79 18.40 11.66
C TYR A 253 6.71 17.80 12.56
N LEU A 254 5.49 18.32 12.48
CA LEU A 254 4.33 17.68 13.11
C LEU A 254 4.06 16.35 12.40
N TYR A 255 4.21 15.25 13.14
CA TYR A 255 4.08 13.90 12.63
C TYR A 255 2.79 13.25 13.13
N LEU A 256 1.89 12.95 12.21
CA LEU A 256 0.71 12.13 12.46
C LEU A 256 1.11 10.65 12.54
N HIS A 257 1.00 10.04 13.71
CA HIS A 257 1.45 8.67 13.93
C HIS A 257 0.47 7.65 13.32
N PRO A 258 0.95 6.68 12.50
CA PRO A 258 0.06 5.75 11.80
C PRO A 258 -0.51 4.62 12.67
N ALA A 259 -0.11 4.53 13.95
CA ALA A 259 -0.57 3.45 14.84
C ALA A 259 -2.08 3.52 15.15
N CYS A 260 -2.65 4.72 15.14
CA CYS A 260 -4.10 4.94 15.15
C CYS A 260 -4.39 6.33 14.57
N MET A 261 -4.84 6.36 13.32
CA MET A 261 -5.25 7.60 12.67
C MET A 261 -6.42 7.37 11.73
N LEU A 262 -7.38 8.30 11.74
CA LEU A 262 -8.47 8.34 10.77
C LEU A 262 -8.14 9.41 9.74
N CYS A 263 -8.04 9.02 8.47
CA CYS A 263 -7.68 9.90 7.37
C CYS A 263 -8.76 9.98 6.31
N ASP A 264 -8.88 11.13 5.66
CA ASP A 264 -9.70 11.27 4.46
C ASP A 264 -8.84 10.91 3.23
N ILE A 265 -9.13 9.77 2.60
CA ILE A 265 -8.32 9.26 1.49
C ILE A 265 -8.33 10.19 0.28
N ASP A 266 -9.42 10.92 0.05
CA ASP A 266 -9.54 11.83 -1.08
C ASP A 266 -8.67 13.08 -0.87
N VAL A 267 -8.45 13.48 0.38
CA VAL A 267 -7.47 14.50 0.74
C VAL A 267 -6.05 13.91 0.72
N MET A 268 -5.83 12.71 1.26
CA MET A 268 -4.50 12.07 1.30
C MET A 268 -3.87 11.94 -0.09
N ARG A 269 -4.65 11.55 -1.11
CA ARG A 269 -4.17 11.38 -2.50
C ARG A 269 -3.66 12.67 -3.15
N GLN A 270 -3.94 13.83 -2.55
CA GLN A 270 -3.43 15.13 -3.01
C GLN A 270 -2.00 15.41 -2.51
N TRP A 271 -1.46 14.56 -1.64
CA TRP A 271 -0.14 14.68 -1.01
C TRP A 271 0.71 13.43 -1.27
N PRO A 272 2.04 13.49 -1.07
CA PRO A 272 2.89 12.32 -1.16
C PRO A 272 2.40 11.21 -0.22
N LEU A 273 2.32 9.98 -0.72
CA LEU A 273 1.81 8.86 0.07
C LEU A 273 2.87 8.35 1.07
N PRO A 274 2.45 7.60 2.11
CA PRO A 274 3.37 7.03 3.09
C PRO A 274 4.24 5.94 2.46
N ILE A 275 5.56 6.10 2.42
CA ILE A 275 6.45 5.15 1.71
C ILE A 275 7.61 4.63 2.55
N LYS A 276 7.88 5.20 3.73
CA LYS A 276 9.02 4.79 4.56
C LYS A 276 8.72 3.54 5.40
N HIS A 277 9.74 2.70 5.59
CA HIS A 277 9.70 1.57 6.54
C HIS A 277 9.65 2.04 7.98
N GLY A 278 10.49 3.02 8.32
CA GLY A 278 10.52 3.73 9.61
C GLY A 278 9.97 5.15 9.45
N ALA A 279 9.07 5.53 10.35
CA ALA A 279 8.28 6.77 10.26
C ALA A 279 7.55 6.94 8.89
N PRO A 280 6.61 6.03 8.55
CA PRO A 280 5.89 6.01 7.27
C PRO A 280 5.35 7.36 6.78
N MET A 281 4.88 8.19 7.71
CA MET A 281 4.19 9.45 7.40
C MET A 281 5.15 10.60 7.14
N MET A 282 6.47 10.43 7.20
CA MET A 282 7.41 11.54 7.03
C MET A 282 7.25 12.27 5.68
N PRO A 283 7.17 11.58 4.52
CA PRO A 283 6.97 12.26 3.25
C PRO A 283 5.73 13.17 3.19
N PRO A 284 4.50 12.71 3.55
CA PRO A 284 3.35 13.61 3.59
C PRO A 284 3.49 14.72 4.64
N MET A 285 4.01 14.43 5.84
CA MET A 285 4.09 15.44 6.92
C MET A 285 5.07 16.57 6.58
N VAL A 286 6.20 16.25 5.96
CA VAL A 286 7.15 17.25 5.46
C VAL A 286 6.53 18.07 4.33
N ALA A 287 5.80 17.43 3.41
CA ALA A 287 5.13 18.14 2.31
C ALA A 287 4.07 19.12 2.83
N LEU A 288 3.23 18.68 3.79
CA LEU A 288 2.25 19.53 4.47
C LEU A 288 2.94 20.71 5.16
N HIS A 289 4.00 20.46 5.92
CA HIS A 289 4.74 21.52 6.61
C HIS A 289 5.34 22.55 5.65
N LYS A 290 6.03 22.09 4.59
CA LYS A 290 6.63 22.97 3.57
C LYS A 290 5.59 23.79 2.81
N ALA A 291 4.38 23.25 2.63
CA ALA A 291 3.26 23.97 2.04
C ALA A 291 2.55 24.93 3.02
N GLY A 292 2.97 24.98 4.28
CA GLY A 292 2.26 25.74 5.33
C GLY A 292 0.88 25.17 5.66
N ARG A 293 0.67 23.86 5.41
CA ARG A 293 -0.62 23.15 5.53
C ARG A 293 -0.69 22.14 6.67
N SER A 294 0.11 22.33 7.73
CA SER A 294 0.00 21.53 8.94
C SER A 294 -1.34 21.69 9.67
N ASP A 295 -2.18 22.66 9.29
CA ASP A 295 -3.57 22.81 9.74
C ASP A 295 -4.49 21.66 9.29
N LEU A 296 -4.07 20.88 8.28
CA LEU A 296 -4.84 19.75 7.77
C LEU A 296 -4.80 18.51 8.68
N ILE A 297 -3.96 18.49 9.70
CA ILE A 297 -3.88 17.39 10.66
C ILE A 297 -4.29 17.86 12.06
N ARG A 298 -4.93 16.99 12.83
CA ARG A 298 -5.44 17.32 14.17
C ARG A 298 -5.02 16.28 15.20
N ASN A 299 -4.58 16.77 16.37
CA ASN A 299 -4.23 15.92 17.50
C ASN A 299 -5.46 15.41 18.25
N MET A 300 -5.41 14.15 18.65
CA MET A 300 -6.39 13.47 19.47
C MET A 300 -5.75 13.10 20.82
N PRO A 301 -6.04 13.83 21.90
CA PRO A 301 -5.37 13.64 23.19
C PRO A 301 -5.49 12.22 23.74
N TRP A 302 -6.64 11.56 23.55
CA TRP A 302 -6.83 10.19 24.01
C TRP A 302 -5.96 9.20 23.25
N VAL A 303 -5.69 9.41 21.97
CA VAL A 303 -4.79 8.55 21.19
C VAL A 303 -3.37 8.68 21.73
N GLN A 304 -2.93 9.91 22.00
CA GLN A 304 -1.62 10.15 22.61
C GLN A 304 -1.51 9.50 24.01
N ASN A 305 -2.58 9.52 24.80
CA ASN A 305 -2.65 8.85 26.09
C ASN A 305 -2.54 7.33 25.97
N ASP A 306 -3.38 6.70 25.15
CA ASP A 306 -3.50 5.24 25.06
C ASP A 306 -2.26 4.58 24.44
N PHE A 307 -1.52 5.30 23.60
CA PHE A 307 -0.24 4.86 23.04
C PHE A 307 0.98 5.35 23.84
N GLY A 308 0.77 6.10 24.92
CA GLY A 308 1.81 6.63 25.79
C GLY A 308 2.49 5.55 26.66
N LYS A 309 3.54 5.94 27.41
CA LYS A 309 4.30 5.03 28.27
C LYS A 309 3.51 4.52 29.48
N THR A 310 2.56 5.31 29.97
CA THR A 310 1.72 4.99 31.14
C THR A 310 0.26 5.31 30.80
N PRO A 311 -0.39 4.49 29.95
CA PRO A 311 -1.70 4.81 29.40
C PRO A 311 -2.82 4.55 30.42
N GLU A 312 -3.84 5.43 30.45
CA GLU A 312 -5.10 5.15 31.16
C GLU A 312 -5.96 4.11 30.43
N ARG A 313 -5.66 3.82 29.15
CA ARG A 313 -6.36 2.85 28.29
C ARG A 313 -7.84 3.18 28.16
N ILE A 314 -8.12 4.38 27.67
CA ILE A 314 -9.46 4.94 27.50
C ILE A 314 -10.27 4.06 26.53
N PHE A 315 -9.71 3.77 25.37
CA PHE A 315 -10.36 2.98 24.32
C PHE A 315 -9.51 1.82 23.80
N ILE A 316 -8.20 2.03 23.70
CA ILE A 316 -7.28 1.12 23.03
C ILE A 316 -6.20 0.67 24.01
N LYS A 317 -5.81 -0.59 23.85
CA LYS A 317 -4.61 -1.16 24.44
C LYS A 317 -3.58 -1.37 23.34
N HIS A 318 -2.38 -0.81 23.55
CA HIS A 318 -1.21 -1.01 22.70
C HIS A 318 -0.04 -1.37 23.61
N ASP A 319 0.15 -2.67 23.85
CA ASP A 319 1.31 -3.15 24.59
C ASP A 319 2.49 -3.12 23.61
N TRP A 320 3.37 -2.10 23.74
CA TRP A 320 4.59 -1.80 22.94
C TRP A 320 5.62 -2.96 22.79
N MET A 321 5.23 -4.19 23.11
CA MET A 321 6.03 -5.40 23.22
C MET A 321 5.59 -6.52 22.27
N GLY A 322 4.54 -6.34 21.45
CA GLY A 322 4.00 -7.40 20.59
C GLY A 322 4.97 -7.88 19.51
N THR A 323 5.58 -6.95 18.77
CA THR A 323 6.51 -7.23 17.67
C THR A 323 7.96 -7.18 18.12
N VAL A 324 8.37 -6.13 18.85
CA VAL A 324 9.78 -5.85 19.21
C VAL A 324 10.41 -6.92 20.11
N THR A 325 9.63 -7.53 21.01
CA THR A 325 10.16 -8.57 21.93
C THR A 325 10.12 -9.97 21.35
N ARG A 326 9.30 -10.23 20.32
CA ARG A 326 9.16 -11.55 19.71
C ARG A 326 10.00 -11.76 18.46
N THR A 327 10.35 -10.69 17.73
CA THR A 327 11.26 -10.77 16.59
C THR A 327 12.74 -10.69 16.98
N GLY A 328 13.05 -10.61 18.28
CA GLY A 328 14.27 -9.96 18.73
C GLY A 328 14.15 -8.45 18.47
N GLY A 329 14.72 -7.64 19.35
CA GLY A 329 14.74 -6.20 19.14
C GLY A 329 15.26 -5.84 17.76
N TYR A 330 15.03 -4.60 17.32
CA TYR A 330 15.72 -4.01 16.18
C TYR A 330 17.25 -3.88 16.44
N HIS A 331 17.91 -4.99 16.74
CA HIS A 331 19.23 -5.31 16.27
C HIS A 331 19.05 -6.21 15.05
N TYR A 332 18.49 -5.64 13.98
CA TYR A 332 19.14 -5.94 12.72
C TYR A 332 20.55 -5.37 12.91
N ASP A 333 21.51 -6.25 13.17
CA ASP A 333 22.72 -6.18 12.37
C ASP A 333 22.20 -6.26 10.92
N LEU A 334 21.77 -5.10 10.39
CA LEU A 334 21.43 -4.94 8.99
C LEU A 334 22.61 -5.59 8.29
N PRO A 335 22.41 -6.60 7.41
CA PRO A 335 23.52 -7.12 6.65
C PRO A 335 24.22 -5.90 6.08
N VAL A 336 25.45 -5.68 6.55
CA VAL A 336 26.17 -4.46 6.23
C VAL A 336 26.29 -4.50 4.73
N ALA A 337 25.70 -3.52 4.05
CA ALA A 337 25.87 -3.36 2.62
C ALA A 337 27.38 -3.47 2.33
N THR A 338 27.78 -4.56 1.67
CA THR A 338 29.19 -4.99 1.56
C THR A 338 29.77 -4.60 0.21
N GLN A 339 28.91 -4.26 -0.74
CA GLN A 339 29.34 -3.80 -2.05
C GLN A 339 29.89 -2.38 -1.97
N GLN A 340 31.03 -2.19 -2.64
CA GLN A 340 31.63 -0.88 -2.79
C GLN A 340 30.74 -0.02 -3.70
N VAL A 341 30.34 1.16 -3.19
CA VAL A 341 29.53 2.10 -3.95
C VAL A 341 30.40 2.83 -4.99
N ASP A 342 29.84 2.97 -6.19
CA ASP A 342 30.44 3.76 -7.26
C ASP A 342 30.21 5.26 -7.00
N GLU A 343 31.10 5.88 -6.22
CA GLU A 343 30.98 7.28 -5.80
C GLU A 343 30.92 8.27 -6.98
N GLN A 344 31.60 7.95 -8.09
CA GLN A 344 31.57 8.80 -9.29
C GLN A 344 30.21 8.72 -9.98
N LEU A 345 29.60 7.53 -10.05
CA LEU A 345 28.23 7.38 -10.56
C LEU A 345 27.22 8.03 -9.61
N LEU A 346 27.39 7.85 -8.31
CA LEU A 346 26.53 8.47 -7.28
C LEU A 346 26.55 9.99 -7.43
N ALA A 347 27.70 10.62 -7.59
CA ALA A 347 27.83 12.07 -7.79
C ALA A 347 27.06 12.61 -9.01
N LEU A 348 26.77 11.76 -10.01
CA LEU A 348 26.02 12.14 -11.21
C LEU A 348 24.50 12.04 -11.06
N VAL A 349 24.00 11.29 -10.07
CA VAL A 349 22.56 11.20 -9.80
C VAL A 349 22.07 12.52 -9.18
N PRO A 350 21.00 13.16 -9.71
CA PRO A 350 20.49 14.43 -9.19
C PRO A 350 20.20 14.37 -7.69
N THR A 351 20.53 15.41 -6.94
CA THR A 351 20.35 15.43 -5.47
C THR A 351 18.91 15.72 -5.04
N ASP A 352 18.06 16.16 -5.97
CA ASP A 352 16.68 16.55 -5.78
C ASP A 352 15.68 15.60 -6.46
N ALA A 353 16.14 14.50 -7.06
CA ALA A 353 15.25 13.50 -7.65
C ALA A 353 14.39 12.86 -6.56
N ILE A 354 13.07 12.99 -6.68
CA ILE A 354 12.09 12.45 -5.76
C ILE A 354 11.88 10.97 -6.07
N LYS A 355 11.73 10.60 -7.34
CA LYS A 355 11.50 9.21 -7.73
C LYS A 355 12.67 8.62 -8.51
N VAL A 356 13.40 7.69 -7.87
CA VAL A 356 14.61 7.08 -8.41
C VAL A 356 14.40 5.58 -8.62
N VAL A 357 14.76 5.09 -9.81
CA VAL A 357 14.70 3.67 -10.14
C VAL A 357 16.09 3.17 -10.47
N GLU A 358 16.53 2.12 -9.78
CA GLU A 358 17.83 1.47 -10.02
C GLU A 358 17.64 0.07 -10.60
N ALA A 359 18.19 -0.16 -11.79
CA ALA A 359 18.19 -1.49 -12.40
C ALA A 359 19.51 -2.20 -12.11
N GLY A 360 19.46 -3.26 -11.31
CA GLY A 360 20.62 -3.98 -10.79
C GLY A 360 21.08 -3.42 -9.46
N CYS A 361 20.15 -3.26 -8.51
CA CYS A 361 20.41 -2.60 -7.24
C CYS A 361 21.26 -3.42 -6.26
N GLY A 362 21.57 -4.69 -6.58
CA GLY A 362 22.44 -5.52 -5.77
C GLY A 362 21.92 -5.67 -4.34
N ASP A 363 22.77 -5.42 -3.35
CA ASP A 363 22.42 -5.45 -1.92
C ASP A 363 21.81 -4.14 -1.41
N GLY A 364 21.57 -3.15 -2.28
CA GLY A 364 21.02 -1.84 -1.93
C GLY A 364 22.06 -0.85 -1.37
N SER A 365 23.36 -1.14 -1.45
CA SER A 365 24.43 -0.21 -1.04
C SER A 365 24.31 1.16 -1.69
N PHE A 366 24.01 1.21 -2.99
CA PHE A 366 23.85 2.46 -3.73
C PHE A 366 22.63 3.25 -3.25
N ALA A 367 21.48 2.58 -3.06
CA ALA A 367 20.27 3.17 -2.48
C ALA A 367 20.53 3.79 -1.10
N LYS A 368 21.24 3.05 -0.22
CA LYS A 368 21.63 3.54 1.10
C LYS A 368 22.46 4.82 1.02
N ALA A 369 23.49 4.84 0.18
CA ALA A 369 24.36 6.00 0.00
C ALA A 369 23.60 7.20 -0.59
N TYR A 370 22.72 6.96 -1.56
CA TYR A 370 21.89 8.00 -2.15
C TYR A 370 20.87 8.57 -1.15
N LYS A 371 20.20 7.73 -0.36
CA LYS A 371 19.23 8.18 0.65
C LYS A 371 19.87 8.94 1.81
N ALA A 372 21.15 8.68 2.12
CA ALA A 372 21.89 9.47 3.11
C ALA A 372 22.01 10.95 2.72
N ARG A 373 22.05 11.26 1.42
CA ARG A 373 22.08 12.64 0.90
C ARG A 373 20.72 13.16 0.42
N ASN A 374 19.77 12.27 0.13
CA ASN A 374 18.41 12.61 -0.29
C ASN A 374 17.39 11.71 0.44
N PRO A 375 17.09 11.99 1.72
CA PRO A 375 16.30 11.09 2.59
C PRO A 375 14.79 11.09 2.30
N LEU A 376 14.33 11.92 1.36
CA LEU A 376 12.92 12.06 0.97
C LEU A 376 12.60 11.40 -0.37
N CYS A 377 13.59 10.84 -1.06
CA CYS A 377 13.32 10.12 -2.30
C CYS A 377 12.53 8.82 -2.07
N ASP A 378 11.70 8.49 -3.04
CA ASP A 378 11.13 7.18 -3.32
C ASP A 378 12.12 6.41 -4.22
N TYR A 379 12.77 5.42 -3.63
CA TYR A 379 13.83 4.63 -4.25
C TYR A 379 13.37 3.20 -4.54
N THR A 380 13.21 2.88 -5.81
CA THR A 380 12.81 1.55 -6.29
C THR A 380 14.00 0.80 -6.89
N GLY A 381 14.32 -0.37 -6.36
CA GLY A 381 15.33 -1.28 -6.91
C GLY A 381 14.73 -2.40 -7.76
N ILE A 382 15.46 -2.85 -8.78
CA ILE A 382 15.17 -4.06 -9.56
C ILE A 382 16.39 -4.97 -9.49
N GLU A 383 16.24 -6.19 -8.98
CA GLU A 383 17.36 -7.12 -8.78
C GLU A 383 16.93 -8.59 -9.04
N PRO A 384 17.47 -9.24 -10.08
CA PRO A 384 17.15 -10.64 -10.39
C PRO A 384 17.62 -11.64 -9.33
N ALA A 385 18.76 -11.41 -8.69
CA ALA A 385 19.31 -12.32 -7.71
C ALA A 385 18.59 -12.19 -6.36
N ARG A 386 17.77 -13.19 -6.01
CA ARG A 386 16.91 -13.15 -4.82
C ARG A 386 17.64 -12.80 -3.53
N ALA A 387 18.81 -13.39 -3.28
CA ALA A 387 19.58 -13.12 -2.07
C ALA A 387 20.05 -11.65 -1.96
N ALA A 388 20.33 -11.01 -3.10
CA ALA A 388 20.73 -9.59 -3.14
C ALA A 388 19.48 -8.69 -3.01
N ALA A 389 18.40 -9.01 -3.73
CA ALA A 389 17.12 -8.31 -3.62
C ALA A 389 16.58 -8.31 -2.18
N ASP A 390 16.69 -9.44 -1.48
CA ASP A 390 16.29 -9.58 -0.08
C ASP A 390 17.09 -8.65 0.85
N GLN A 391 18.39 -8.44 0.59
CA GLN A 391 19.23 -7.48 1.31
C GLN A 391 18.87 -6.03 0.96
N ALA A 392 18.64 -5.73 -0.32
CA ALA A 392 18.31 -4.39 -0.80
C ALA A 392 17.00 -3.83 -0.22
N ARG A 393 16.06 -4.68 0.20
CA ARG A 393 14.80 -4.23 0.82
C ARG A 393 15.00 -3.40 2.08
N ALA A 394 16.12 -3.57 2.77
CA ALA A 394 16.46 -2.75 3.93
C ALA A 394 16.89 -1.32 3.57
N HIS A 395 17.16 -1.04 2.30
CA HIS A 395 17.75 0.21 1.82
C HIS A 395 16.89 0.92 0.78
N CYS A 396 16.11 0.19 0.00
CA CYS A 396 15.14 0.73 -0.96
C CYS A 396 13.76 0.88 -0.33
N ASP A 397 12.93 1.78 -0.85
CA ASP A 397 11.50 1.88 -0.47
C ASP A 397 10.69 0.72 -1.08
N PHE A 398 11.12 0.23 -2.26
CA PHE A 398 10.60 -0.99 -2.87
C PHE A 398 11.67 -1.74 -3.66
N VAL A 399 11.57 -3.07 -3.73
CA VAL A 399 12.47 -3.92 -4.54
C VAL A 399 11.68 -4.95 -5.33
N PHE A 400 11.83 -4.93 -6.66
CA PHE A 400 11.39 -5.99 -7.55
C PHE A 400 12.46 -7.08 -7.62
N ASN A 401 12.12 -8.30 -7.18
CA ASN A 401 12.96 -9.47 -7.44
C ASN A 401 12.55 -10.13 -8.77
N GLU A 402 12.94 -9.50 -9.87
CA GLU A 402 12.55 -9.89 -11.23
C GLU A 402 13.74 -9.72 -12.19
N ASP A 403 13.66 -10.39 -13.34
CA ASP A 403 14.58 -10.14 -14.45
C ASP A 403 14.42 -8.71 -15.00
N PHE A 404 15.51 -8.10 -15.47
CA PHE A 404 15.49 -6.73 -16.00
C PHE A 404 14.57 -6.57 -17.22
N ASP A 405 14.47 -7.61 -18.05
CA ASP A 405 13.73 -7.59 -19.31
C ASP A 405 12.25 -7.96 -19.14
N HIS A 406 11.90 -8.76 -18.11
CA HIS A 406 10.51 -9.00 -17.68
C HIS A 406 9.80 -7.66 -17.49
N ASP A 407 8.47 -7.52 -17.66
CA ASP A 407 7.76 -6.25 -17.42
C ASP A 407 6.34 -6.45 -16.90
N SER A 408 6.21 -6.38 -15.57
CA SER A 408 4.93 -6.57 -14.89
C SER A 408 4.13 -5.25 -14.82
N PRO A 409 2.78 -5.32 -14.87
CA PRO A 409 1.93 -4.13 -14.70
C PRO A 409 2.21 -3.38 -13.39
N GLN A 410 2.50 -4.12 -12.31
CA GLN A 410 2.86 -3.52 -11.03
C GLN A 410 4.13 -2.69 -11.14
N ARG A 411 5.16 -3.19 -11.83
CA ARG A 411 6.40 -2.44 -12.03
C ARG A 411 6.23 -1.21 -12.92
N GLN A 412 5.34 -1.26 -13.89
CA GLN A 412 5.00 -0.07 -14.69
C GLN A 412 4.40 1.04 -13.82
N VAL A 413 3.53 0.69 -12.85
CA VAL A 413 2.98 1.66 -11.89
C VAL A 413 4.10 2.23 -11.01
N TYR A 414 4.95 1.38 -10.43
CA TYR A 414 6.02 1.82 -9.54
C TYR A 414 7.11 2.61 -10.26
N THR A 415 7.38 2.39 -11.54
CA THR A 415 8.41 3.13 -12.29
C THR A 415 7.86 4.28 -13.13
N SER A 416 6.55 4.50 -13.11
CA SER A 416 5.89 5.63 -13.78
C SER A 416 6.33 6.97 -13.19
N ASN A 417 6.45 7.98 -14.06
CA ASN A 417 6.91 9.33 -13.73
C ASN A 417 8.24 9.36 -12.97
N ALA A 418 9.17 8.44 -13.29
CA ALA A 418 10.49 8.44 -12.67
C ALA A 418 11.26 9.72 -13.01
N ASP A 419 11.93 10.30 -12.01
CA ASP A 419 12.78 11.47 -12.15
C ASP A 419 14.19 11.09 -12.59
N CYS A 420 14.66 9.92 -12.12
CA CYS A 420 15.96 9.38 -12.48
C CYS A 420 15.93 7.86 -12.60
N TRP A 421 16.55 7.35 -13.68
CA TRP A 421 16.94 5.94 -13.78
C TRP A 421 18.45 5.79 -13.60
N VAL A 422 18.87 4.81 -12.80
CA VAL A 422 20.27 4.49 -12.52
C VAL A 422 20.61 3.10 -13.04
N LEU A 423 21.63 2.99 -13.89
CA LEU A 423 22.08 1.73 -14.50
C LEU A 423 23.55 1.45 -14.15
N PRO A 424 23.84 0.83 -12.99
CA PRO A 424 25.19 0.46 -12.60
C PRO A 424 25.66 -0.81 -13.32
N GLY A 425 26.02 -0.70 -14.61
CA GLY A 425 26.52 -1.83 -15.39
C GLY A 425 25.44 -2.85 -15.75
N THR A 426 24.24 -2.39 -16.06
CA THR A 426 23.10 -3.24 -16.44
C THR A 426 22.88 -3.31 -17.94
N LEU A 427 23.25 -2.26 -18.68
CA LEU A 427 22.98 -2.14 -20.11
C LEU A 427 23.61 -3.27 -20.95
N ASP A 428 24.75 -3.80 -20.53
CA ASP A 428 25.48 -4.88 -21.18
C ASP A 428 24.92 -6.28 -20.89
N ARG A 429 23.93 -6.40 -19.99
CA ARG A 429 23.28 -7.67 -19.59
C ARG A 429 21.86 -7.83 -20.12
N LEU A 430 21.27 -6.78 -20.69
CA LEU A 430 19.91 -6.81 -21.24
C LEU A 430 19.82 -7.70 -22.49
N ASP A 431 18.65 -8.29 -22.73
CA ASP A 431 18.36 -9.00 -23.99
C ASP A 431 18.33 -8.02 -25.17
N ASP A 432 17.53 -6.96 -25.08
CA ASP A 432 17.44 -5.88 -26.09
C ASP A 432 17.57 -4.49 -25.43
N PRO A 433 18.79 -3.93 -25.35
CA PRO A 433 19.03 -2.61 -24.78
C PRO A 433 18.24 -1.48 -25.45
N ALA A 434 17.95 -1.58 -26.75
CA ALA A 434 17.27 -0.52 -27.48
C ALA A 434 15.77 -0.48 -27.16
N ALA A 435 15.13 -1.65 -27.15
CA ALA A 435 13.74 -1.78 -26.73
C ALA A 435 13.57 -1.38 -25.26
N TRP A 436 14.48 -1.82 -24.40
CA TRP A 436 14.45 -1.51 -22.97
C TRP A 436 14.58 -0.02 -22.68
N LEU A 437 15.56 0.66 -23.30
CA LEU A 437 15.72 2.11 -23.19
C LEU A 437 14.49 2.88 -23.70
N THR A 438 13.90 2.43 -24.81
CA THR A 438 12.68 3.05 -25.35
C THR A 438 11.51 2.92 -24.36
N ARG A 439 11.39 1.76 -23.70
CA ARG A 439 10.37 1.48 -22.68
C ARG A 439 10.56 2.36 -21.44
N ILE A 440 11.76 2.41 -20.85
CA ILE A 440 11.98 3.22 -19.65
C ILE A 440 11.84 4.73 -19.92
N ARG A 441 12.20 5.19 -21.13
CA ARG A 441 11.93 6.57 -21.54
C ARG A 441 10.43 6.90 -21.46
N GLY A 442 9.57 5.94 -21.83
CA GLY A 442 8.12 6.07 -21.71
C GLY A 442 7.60 6.14 -20.28
N SER A 443 8.36 5.68 -19.29
CA SER A 443 8.00 5.75 -17.87
C SER A 443 8.54 7.01 -17.17
N MET A 444 9.38 7.80 -17.86
CA MET A 444 10.06 8.96 -17.28
C MET A 444 9.27 10.26 -17.45
N ARG A 445 9.37 11.18 -16.48
CA ARG A 445 8.82 12.54 -16.64
C ARG A 445 9.63 13.36 -17.65
N PRO A 446 9.07 14.41 -18.27
CA PRO A 446 9.86 15.34 -19.09
C PRO A 446 11.03 15.93 -18.29
N GLY A 447 12.24 15.92 -18.87
CA GLY A 447 13.45 16.41 -18.21
C GLY A 447 14.08 15.45 -17.19
N ALA A 448 13.53 14.25 -17.01
CA ALA A 448 14.14 13.20 -16.19
C ALA A 448 15.49 12.73 -16.74
N THR A 449 16.33 12.24 -15.83
CA THR A 449 17.71 11.85 -16.14
C THR A 449 17.90 10.34 -16.16
N LEU A 450 18.71 9.86 -17.10
CA LEU A 450 19.29 8.53 -17.10
C LEU A 450 20.76 8.66 -16.70
N VAL A 451 21.16 7.98 -15.64
CA VAL A 451 22.54 7.92 -15.16
C VAL A 451 23.04 6.49 -15.30
N ALA A 452 24.09 6.27 -16.09
CA ALA A 452 24.56 4.92 -16.38
C ALA A 452 26.08 4.79 -16.28
N SER A 453 26.51 3.62 -15.82
CA SER A 453 27.89 3.14 -15.89
C SER A 453 27.93 1.96 -16.85
N VAL A 454 28.76 2.04 -17.89
CA VAL A 454 28.86 1.01 -18.93
C VAL A 454 30.31 0.64 -19.15
N ARG A 455 30.62 -0.67 -19.14
CA ARG A 455 31.95 -1.18 -19.44
C ARG A 455 32.38 -0.81 -20.85
N ASN A 456 33.65 -0.42 -20.98
CA ASN A 456 34.25 -0.10 -22.25
C ASN A 456 34.90 -1.33 -22.89
N ALA A 457 34.27 -1.86 -23.93
CA ALA A 457 34.83 -2.99 -24.70
C ALA A 457 36.08 -2.60 -25.52
N GLN A 458 36.35 -1.30 -25.67
CA GLN A 458 37.55 -0.78 -26.33
C GLN A 458 38.72 -0.62 -25.34
N HIS A 459 38.60 -0.97 -24.06
CA HIS A 459 39.73 -0.87 -23.12
C HIS A 459 40.96 -1.64 -23.64
N TRP A 460 42.16 -1.08 -23.43
CA TRP A 460 43.38 -1.62 -24.01
C TRP A 460 43.65 -3.09 -23.62
N ARG A 461 43.34 -3.50 -22.38
CA ARG A 461 43.53 -4.88 -21.92
C ARG A 461 42.65 -5.84 -22.71
N THR A 462 41.39 -5.47 -22.96
CA THR A 462 40.46 -6.24 -23.78
C THR A 462 41.01 -6.44 -25.19
N GLN A 463 41.52 -5.38 -25.80
CA GLN A 463 42.09 -5.45 -27.15
C GLN A 463 43.35 -6.32 -27.20
N VAL A 464 44.25 -6.19 -26.22
CA VAL A 464 45.46 -7.00 -26.14
C VAL A 464 45.14 -8.48 -25.90
N GLN A 465 44.23 -8.78 -24.98
CA GLN A 465 43.79 -10.16 -24.71
C GLN A 465 43.13 -10.79 -25.95
N LEU A 466 42.32 -10.02 -26.67
CA LEU A 466 41.72 -10.46 -27.93
C LEU A 466 42.79 -10.77 -28.99
N ASN A 467 43.74 -9.85 -29.20
CA ASN A 467 44.83 -10.03 -30.16
C ASN A 467 45.76 -11.21 -29.80
N ALA A 468 45.94 -11.47 -28.51
CA ALA A 468 46.74 -12.59 -28.01
C ALA A 468 45.99 -13.94 -28.05
N GLY A 469 44.70 -13.96 -28.41
CA GLY A 469 43.87 -15.15 -28.35
C GLY A 469 43.60 -15.65 -26.92
N ASN A 470 43.76 -14.78 -25.91
CA ASN A 470 43.60 -15.09 -24.49
C ASN A 470 42.40 -14.35 -23.88
N LEU A 471 41.24 -14.42 -24.54
CA LEU A 471 40.01 -13.80 -24.06
C LEU A 471 39.36 -14.68 -22.98
N GLN A 472 39.34 -14.21 -21.74
CA GLN A 472 38.83 -14.94 -20.58
C GLN A 472 37.54 -14.30 -20.03
N TYR A 473 36.64 -15.16 -19.52
CA TYR A 473 35.41 -14.75 -18.84
C TYR A 473 35.57 -14.84 -17.32
N GLY A 474 35.21 -13.79 -16.60
CA GLY A 474 35.23 -13.73 -15.13
C GLY A 474 36.58 -13.36 -14.50
N GLY A 475 36.57 -13.07 -13.19
CA GLY A 475 37.75 -12.63 -12.44
C GLY A 475 38.32 -11.31 -12.97
N ASP A 476 39.63 -11.29 -13.24
CA ASP A 476 40.35 -10.18 -13.88
C ASP A 476 40.26 -10.21 -15.43
N GLY A 477 39.41 -11.08 -15.99
CA GLY A 477 39.19 -11.22 -17.43
C GLY A 477 38.46 -10.03 -18.06
N ALA A 478 38.69 -9.79 -19.35
CA ALA A 478 38.12 -8.66 -20.08
C ALA A 478 36.58 -8.72 -20.23
N LEU A 479 35.97 -9.90 -20.10
CA LEU A 479 34.52 -10.10 -20.22
C LEU A 479 33.94 -10.69 -18.94
N LEU A 480 32.77 -10.22 -18.52
CA LEU A 480 32.09 -10.76 -17.34
C LEU A 480 31.09 -11.87 -17.70
N PRO A 481 30.87 -12.85 -16.80
CA PRO A 481 29.79 -13.80 -16.94
C PRO A 481 28.44 -13.09 -17.06
N GLY A 482 27.62 -13.50 -18.03
CA GLY A 482 26.30 -12.90 -18.28
C GLY A 482 26.30 -11.61 -19.10
N GLN A 483 27.47 -11.11 -19.53
CA GLN A 483 27.53 -10.01 -20.48
C GLN A 483 27.05 -10.48 -21.86
N ARG A 484 26.05 -9.78 -22.42
CA ARG A 484 25.41 -10.08 -23.71
C ARG A 484 25.81 -9.09 -24.81
N HIS A 485 26.18 -7.86 -24.43
CA HIS A 485 26.52 -6.79 -25.37
C HIS A 485 27.88 -6.15 -25.06
N LEU A 486 28.58 -5.73 -26.11
CA LEU A 486 29.84 -4.99 -26.01
C LEU A 486 29.65 -3.56 -26.52
N PHE A 487 30.05 -2.59 -25.71
CA PHE A 487 29.91 -1.18 -26.03
C PHE A 487 31.26 -0.48 -26.13
N THR A 488 31.46 0.26 -27.23
CA THR A 488 32.45 1.34 -27.31
C THR A 488 31.73 2.65 -27.05
N ARG A 489 32.47 3.76 -26.84
CA ARG A 489 31.84 5.09 -26.71
C ARG A 489 30.91 5.39 -27.88
N GLY A 490 31.35 5.14 -29.11
CA GLY A 490 30.59 5.44 -30.32
C GLY A 490 29.33 4.58 -30.48
N THR A 491 29.33 3.31 -30.07
CA THR A 491 28.10 2.48 -30.13
C THR A 491 27.12 2.87 -29.02
N LEU A 492 27.62 3.18 -27.83
CA LEU A 492 26.81 3.62 -26.70
C LEU A 492 26.09 4.95 -26.95
N LEU A 493 26.80 5.96 -27.45
CA LEU A 493 26.21 7.27 -27.77
C LEU A 493 25.14 7.15 -28.87
N ARG A 494 25.37 6.33 -29.90
CA ARG A 494 24.39 6.06 -30.95
C ARG A 494 23.16 5.33 -30.44
N LEU A 495 23.33 4.36 -29.53
CA LEU A 495 22.22 3.65 -28.91
C LEU A 495 21.32 4.63 -28.15
N LEU A 496 21.89 5.46 -27.27
CA LEU A 496 21.16 6.46 -26.50
C LEU A 496 20.44 7.46 -27.41
N GLN A 497 21.11 8.00 -28.42
CA GLN A 497 20.50 8.93 -29.37
C GLN A 497 19.31 8.28 -30.10
N LYS A 498 19.47 7.06 -30.60
CA LYS A 498 18.41 6.32 -31.33
C LYS A 498 17.19 6.04 -30.45
N THR A 499 17.40 5.87 -29.14
CA THR A 499 16.32 5.59 -28.18
C THR A 499 15.78 6.85 -27.52
N GLY A 500 16.08 8.04 -28.05
CA GLY A 500 15.49 9.31 -27.59
C GLY A 500 16.12 9.86 -26.31
N PHE A 501 17.37 9.50 -26.02
CA PHE A 501 18.14 10.11 -24.94
C PHE A 501 19.18 11.06 -25.53
N ARG A 502 19.27 12.26 -24.95
CA ARG A 502 20.31 13.23 -25.27
C ARG A 502 21.32 13.27 -24.14
N VAL A 503 22.57 12.89 -24.42
CA VAL A 503 23.66 12.96 -23.44
C VAL A 503 23.97 14.42 -23.12
N THR A 504 23.98 14.75 -21.83
CA THR A 504 24.19 16.11 -21.31
C THR A 504 25.45 16.24 -20.46
N GLY A 505 26.00 15.12 -19.99
CA GLY A 505 27.21 15.11 -19.18
C GLY A 505 27.71 13.69 -18.93
N GLY A 506 28.75 13.56 -18.13
CA GLY A 506 29.35 12.28 -17.79
C GLY A 506 30.83 12.40 -17.48
N GLY A 507 31.47 11.24 -17.42
CA GLY A 507 32.90 11.07 -17.19
C GLY A 507 33.35 9.70 -17.62
N ALA A 508 34.58 9.35 -17.27
CA ALA A 508 35.13 8.04 -17.56
C ALA A 508 35.93 7.57 -16.36
N ARG A 509 35.75 6.31 -15.96
CA ARG A 509 36.59 5.72 -14.93
C ARG A 509 37.86 5.20 -15.58
N MET A 510 38.98 5.75 -15.15
CA MET A 510 40.31 5.34 -15.59
C MET A 510 41.04 4.70 -14.42
N ALA A 511 41.84 3.68 -14.71
CA ALA A 511 42.83 3.16 -13.79
C ALA A 511 44.22 3.73 -14.13
N ASP A 512 45.07 3.84 -13.12
CA ASP A 512 46.49 4.12 -13.32
C ASP A 512 47.20 2.80 -13.65
N GLU A 513 47.64 2.68 -14.90
CA GLU A 513 48.15 1.44 -15.50
C GLU A 513 49.39 1.81 -16.33
N PRO A 514 50.54 2.09 -15.70
CA PRO A 514 51.74 2.59 -16.40
C PRO A 514 52.26 1.63 -17.48
N GLU A 515 51.95 0.33 -17.37
CA GLU A 515 52.29 -0.69 -18.36
C GLU A 515 51.53 -0.56 -19.69
N ARG A 516 50.54 0.35 -19.80
CA ARG A 516 49.69 0.48 -20.99
C ARG A 516 50.39 1.12 -22.21
N GLU A 517 51.43 1.94 -22.01
CA GLU A 517 52.00 2.79 -23.07
C GLU A 517 52.49 2.04 -24.33
N PRO A 518 53.21 0.90 -24.22
CA PRO A 518 53.60 0.14 -25.40
C PRO A 518 52.39 -0.38 -26.19
N TYR A 519 51.34 -0.79 -25.48
CA TYR A 519 50.11 -1.27 -26.10
C TYR A 519 49.34 -0.14 -26.78
N LEU A 520 49.25 1.04 -26.16
CA LEU A 520 48.62 2.21 -26.79
C LEU A 520 49.31 2.61 -28.10
N THR A 521 50.64 2.50 -28.17
CA THR A 521 51.40 2.73 -29.40
C THR A 521 51.00 1.73 -30.50
N ALA A 522 50.87 0.45 -30.17
CA ALA A 522 50.42 -0.57 -31.11
C ALA A 522 48.96 -0.34 -31.54
N LEU A 523 48.07 0.00 -30.62
CA LEU A 523 46.67 0.31 -30.90
C LEU A 523 46.53 1.53 -31.82
N ARG A 524 47.35 2.57 -31.63
CA ARG A 524 47.42 3.73 -32.52
C ARG A 524 47.76 3.32 -33.95
N ALA A 525 48.79 2.48 -34.11
CA ALA A 525 49.20 1.99 -35.43
C ALA A 525 48.11 1.13 -36.09
N LEU A 526 47.46 0.25 -35.32
CA LEU A 526 46.34 -0.57 -35.79
C LEU A 526 45.17 0.29 -36.27
N ALA A 527 44.80 1.33 -35.52
CA ALA A 527 43.74 2.25 -35.91
C ALA A 527 44.09 3.01 -37.20
N ALA A 528 45.33 3.48 -37.34
CA ALA A 528 45.81 4.18 -38.53
C ALA A 528 45.72 3.30 -39.80
N VAL A 529 46.16 2.05 -39.71
CA VAL A 529 46.08 1.09 -40.83
C VAL A 529 44.64 0.65 -41.10
N GLY A 530 43.82 0.55 -40.06
CA GLY A 530 42.40 0.19 -40.15
C GLY A 530 41.48 1.32 -40.66
N GLY A 531 42.00 2.50 -40.97
CA GLY A 531 41.22 3.65 -41.45
C GLY A 531 40.41 4.37 -40.37
N GLY A 532 40.69 4.13 -39.09
CA GLY A 532 40.14 4.85 -37.96
C GLY A 532 40.98 6.07 -37.56
N ASP A 533 40.45 6.89 -36.65
CA ASP A 533 41.21 7.98 -36.03
C ASP A 533 42.17 7.41 -34.96
N PRO A 534 43.50 7.49 -35.14
CA PRO A 534 44.47 6.90 -34.24
C PRO A 534 44.46 7.51 -32.83
N ASP A 535 44.22 8.81 -32.72
CA ASP A 535 44.23 9.50 -31.43
C ASP A 535 42.93 9.25 -30.68
N ALA A 536 41.79 9.26 -31.37
CA ALA A 536 40.52 8.86 -30.77
C ALA A 536 40.56 7.40 -30.28
N ALA A 537 41.19 6.50 -31.05
CA ALA A 537 41.32 5.09 -30.67
C ALA A 537 42.15 4.90 -29.40
N VAL A 538 43.24 5.67 -29.23
CA VAL A 538 44.04 5.65 -28.00
C VAL A 538 43.26 6.23 -26.83
N GLN A 539 42.59 7.37 -27.01
CA GLN A 539 41.78 7.99 -25.95
C GLN A 539 40.64 7.08 -25.49
N ASP A 540 39.94 6.43 -26.42
CA ASP A 540 38.85 5.50 -26.11
C ASP A 540 39.35 4.15 -25.56
N ALA A 541 40.66 3.86 -25.59
CA ALA A 541 41.23 2.67 -24.99
C ALA A 541 41.60 2.82 -23.50
N LEU A 542 41.61 4.05 -22.98
CA LEU A 542 41.98 4.34 -21.59
C LEU A 542 40.88 4.02 -20.56
N PRO A 543 39.60 4.35 -20.79
CA PRO A 543 38.57 4.17 -19.76
C PRO A 543 38.22 2.69 -19.57
N LEU A 544 38.07 2.28 -18.31
CA LEU A 544 37.45 1.01 -17.94
C LEU A 544 35.92 1.08 -18.12
N HIS A 545 35.32 2.21 -17.72
CA HIS A 545 33.88 2.44 -17.81
C HIS A 545 33.60 3.86 -18.30
N TYR A 546 32.54 4.01 -19.09
CA TYR A 546 31.93 5.30 -19.36
C TYR A 546 30.82 5.55 -18.35
N LEU A 547 30.86 6.72 -17.72
CA LEU A 547 29.81 7.24 -16.86
C LEU A 547 29.07 8.31 -17.65
N LEU A 548 27.75 8.26 -17.70
CA LEU A 548 26.99 9.17 -18.54
C LEU A 548 25.71 9.63 -17.87
N VAL A 549 25.37 10.89 -18.14
CA VAL A 549 24.10 11.51 -17.81
C VAL A 549 23.42 11.86 -19.13
N ALA A 550 22.22 11.36 -19.31
CA ALA A 550 21.38 11.69 -20.45
C ALA A 550 20.00 12.15 -19.99
N VAL A 551 19.36 13.01 -20.76
CA VAL A 551 18.00 13.48 -20.51
C VAL A 551 17.07 12.84 -21.54
N ALA A 552 15.89 12.39 -21.09
CA ALA A 552 14.83 11.96 -22.00
C ALA A 552 14.40 13.15 -22.87
N ALA A 553 14.65 13.05 -24.19
CA ALA A 553 14.51 14.14 -25.16
C ALA A 553 13.21 14.07 -25.97
#